data_AF-A0A345E8D9-F1
#
_entry.id   AF-A0A345E8D9-F1
#
_cell.length_a   1.000
_cell.length_b   1.000
_cell.length_c   1.000
_cell.angle_alpha   90.00
_cell.angle_beta   90.00
_cell.angle_gamma   90.00
#
_symmetry.space_group_name_H-M   'P 1'
#
loop_
_entity.id
_entity.type
_entity.pdbx_description
1 polymer ?
#
loop_
_entity_poly.entity_id
_entity_poly.type
_entity_poly.pdbx_seq_one_letter_code
_entity_poly.pdbx_strand_id
1 'polypeptide(L)'
;MRVTGNTIYEHDEHGAVLVLDVHHVFDQYDFETGSEELHSRVVRYTSNWDDYGSMPGSIQVTSTDDFREQLGDQLRTFEPLEPQAETDE
;
A
#
# COMPACT_ATOMS: atom_id res chain seq x y z
N MET A 1 -2.36 -11.73 -9.15
CA MET A 1 -1.34 -10.67 -9.26
C MET A 1 -0.60 -10.49 -7.94
N ARG A 2 0.72 -10.25 -7.93
CA ARG A 2 1.45 -9.90 -6.70
C ARG A 2 1.33 -8.39 -6.48
N VAL A 3 0.75 -7.98 -5.35
CA VAL A 3 0.68 -6.56 -4.97
C VAL A 3 2.03 -6.14 -4.42
N THR A 4 2.54 -5.03 -4.94
CA THR A 4 3.83 -4.42 -4.58
C THR A 4 3.58 -3.06 -3.97
N GLY A 5 4.31 -2.73 -2.90
CA GLY A 5 4.31 -1.39 -2.31
C GLY A 5 4.80 -0.33 -3.28
N ASN A 6 4.53 0.93 -2.98
CA ASN A 6 4.92 2.10 -3.78
C ASN A 6 4.54 1.98 -5.26
N THR A 7 3.36 1.44 -5.56
CA THR A 7 2.92 1.19 -6.94
C THR A 7 1.49 1.66 -7.12
N ILE A 8 1.21 2.26 -8.28
CA ILE A 8 -0.12 2.70 -8.68
C ILE A 8 -0.78 1.59 -9.50
N TYR A 9 -1.96 1.18 -9.08
CA TYR A 9 -2.80 0.20 -9.77
C TYR A 9 -4.14 0.82 -10.15
N GLU A 10 -4.79 0.25 -11.14
CA GLU A 10 -6.20 0.52 -11.42
C GLU A 10 -7.07 -0.25 -10.42
N HIS A 11 -8.13 0.38 -9.92
CA HIS A 11 -9.09 -0.12 -8.95
C HIS A 11 -10.49 0.11 -9.47
N ASP A 12 -11.32 -0.92 -9.44
CA ASP A 12 -12.64 -0.89 -10.07
C ASP A 12 -13.54 0.23 -9.48
N GLU A 13 -13.55 0.38 -8.15
CA GLU A 13 -14.36 1.39 -7.46
C GLU A 13 -13.76 2.81 -7.45
N HIS A 14 -12.44 2.93 -7.49
CA HIS A 14 -11.73 4.17 -7.13
C HIS A 14 -10.86 4.74 -8.25
N GLY A 15 -10.73 4.04 -9.39
CA GLY A 15 -9.81 4.41 -10.45
C GLY A 15 -8.36 4.15 -10.05
N ALA A 16 -7.47 5.13 -10.17
CA ALA A 16 -6.06 4.94 -9.84
C ALA A 16 -5.80 5.00 -8.33
N VAL A 17 -5.33 3.90 -7.74
CA VAL A 17 -4.97 3.82 -6.32
C VAL A 17 -3.46 3.65 -6.15
N LEU A 18 -2.89 4.41 -5.22
CA LEU A 18 -1.52 4.26 -4.78
C LEU A 18 -1.45 3.25 -3.65
N VAL A 19 -0.79 2.11 -3.91
CA VAL A 19 -0.40 1.17 -2.86
C VAL A 19 0.83 1.72 -2.16
N LEU A 20 0.68 1.99 -0.87
CA LEU A 20 1.77 2.43 -0.01
C LEU A 20 2.67 1.26 0.34
N ASP A 21 2.09 0.25 0.99
CA ASP A 21 2.83 -0.90 1.48
C ASP A 21 1.92 -2.12 1.65
N VAL A 22 2.53 -3.29 1.71
CA VAL A 22 1.85 -4.56 1.95
C VAL A 22 2.43 -5.19 3.22
N HIS A 23 1.76 -4.95 4.34
CA HIS A 23 2.18 -5.39 5.66
C HIS A 23 1.74 -6.83 5.95
N HIS A 24 2.56 -7.52 6.72
CA HIS A 24 2.25 -8.83 7.29
C HIS A 24 1.68 -8.62 8.69
N VAL A 25 0.44 -9.06 8.93
CA VAL A 25 -0.20 -9.02 10.23
C VAL A 25 -0.01 -10.39 10.87
N PHE A 26 0.70 -10.40 11.99
CA PHE A 26 0.85 -11.55 12.85
C PHE A 26 -0.21 -11.43 13.94
N ASP A 27 -1.07 -12.44 14.05
CA ASP A 27 -2.21 -12.43 14.98
C ASP A 27 -1.76 -12.74 16.41
N GLN A 28 -0.75 -13.60 16.55
CA GLN A 28 -0.26 -14.03 17.84
C GLN A 28 1.22 -14.41 17.77
N TYR A 29 1.98 -13.93 18.75
CA TYR A 29 3.33 -14.44 19.00
C TYR A 29 3.19 -15.71 19.82
N ASP A 30 3.41 -16.87 19.19
CA ASP A 30 3.40 -18.16 19.89
C ASP A 30 4.71 -18.31 20.68
N PHE A 31 4.65 -18.05 21.99
CA PHE A 31 5.81 -18.13 22.89
C PHE A 31 6.33 -19.57 23.06
N GLU A 32 5.53 -20.60 22.72
CA GLU A 32 5.86 -22.01 22.95
C GLU A 32 6.71 -22.59 21.83
N THR A 33 6.44 -22.20 20.58
CA THR A 33 7.16 -22.66 19.38
C THR A 33 8.20 -21.67 18.87
N GLY A 34 8.19 -20.42 19.36
CA GLY A 34 9.04 -19.35 18.86
C GLY A 34 8.82 -19.06 17.37
N SER A 35 7.66 -19.44 16.85
CA SER A 35 7.29 -19.34 15.44
C SER A 35 6.16 -18.33 15.29
N GLU A 36 6.39 -17.34 14.44
CA GLU A 36 5.37 -16.35 14.09
C GLU A 36 4.46 -16.97 13.02
N GLU A 37 3.27 -17.44 13.40
CA GLU A 37 2.28 -17.89 12.42
C GLU A 37 1.77 -16.67 11.64
N LEU A 38 2.16 -16.59 10.36
CA LEU A 38 1.69 -15.61 9.41
C LEU A 38 0.19 -15.76 9.19
N HIS A 39 -0.59 -14.96 9.91
CA HIS A 39 -2.05 -15.10 9.94
C HIS A 39 -2.71 -14.42 8.74
N SER A 40 -2.29 -13.20 8.41
CA SER A 40 -2.85 -12.48 7.26
C SER A 40 -1.93 -11.40 6.70
N ARG A 41 -2.13 -11.04 5.43
CA ARG A 41 -1.38 -9.98 4.76
C ARG A 41 -2.35 -8.87 4.39
N VAL A 42 -2.08 -7.66 4.86
CA VAL A 42 -2.91 -6.48 4.59
C VAL A 42 -2.17 -5.52 3.67
N VAL A 43 -2.93 -4.78 2.88
CA VAL A 43 -2.42 -3.74 1.99
C VAL A 43 -2.95 -2.40 2.45
N ARG A 44 -2.04 -1.42 2.48
CA ARG A 44 -2.35 -0.02 2.74
C ARG A 44 -2.33 0.71 1.42
N TYR A 45 -3.44 1.36 1.07
CA TYR A 45 -3.56 2.08 -0.18
C TYR A 45 -4.35 3.38 0.00
N THR A 46 -4.30 4.25 -0.99
CA THR A 46 -5.14 5.44 -1.06
C THR A 46 -5.57 5.69 -2.50
N SER A 47 -6.79 6.16 -2.69
CA SER A 47 -7.24 6.75 -3.95
C SER A 47 -6.91 8.23 -4.05
N ASN A 48 -6.53 8.85 -2.92
CA ASN A 48 -6.22 10.27 -2.81
C ASN A 48 -4.76 10.46 -2.39
N TRP A 49 -3.92 10.78 -3.37
CA TRP A 49 -2.49 10.99 -3.23
C TRP A 49 -2.10 12.20 -4.08
N ASP A 50 -1.05 12.88 -3.65
CA ASP A 50 -0.36 13.88 -4.46
C ASP A 50 0.95 13.26 -4.98
N ASP A 51 1.62 13.85 -5.96
CA ASP A 51 2.88 13.31 -6.49
C ASP A 51 4.00 13.24 -5.43
N TYR A 52 3.77 13.76 -4.22
CA TYR A 52 4.58 13.55 -3.01
C TYR A 52 4.22 12.31 -2.18
N GLY A 53 3.00 11.78 -2.29
CA GLY A 53 2.55 10.59 -1.60
C GLY A 53 1.10 10.65 -1.13
N SER A 54 0.71 9.66 -0.33
CA SER A 54 -0.67 9.53 0.17
C SER A 54 -1.06 10.62 1.14
N MET A 55 -2.28 11.13 1.00
CA MET A 55 -2.85 12.00 2.03
C MET A 55 -3.16 11.16 3.29
N PRO A 56 -2.69 11.57 4.48
CA PRO A 56 -2.79 10.74 5.70
C PRO A 56 -4.23 10.46 6.13
N GLY A 57 -5.19 11.32 5.77
CA GLY A 57 -6.62 11.14 6.07
C GLY A 57 -7.37 10.20 5.12
N SER A 58 -6.73 9.73 4.05
CA SER A 58 -7.37 8.91 3.01
C SER A 58 -6.78 7.51 2.89
N ILE A 59 -5.89 7.13 3.82
CA ILE A 59 -5.27 5.81 3.82
C ILE A 59 -6.30 4.76 4.24
N GLN A 60 -6.54 3.81 3.35
CA GLN A 60 -7.38 2.65 3.59
C GLN A 60 -6.51 1.42 3.80
N VAL A 61 -7.05 0.46 4.55
CA VAL A 61 -6.38 -0.82 4.84
C VAL A 61 -7.37 -1.94 4.59
N THR A 62 -6.99 -2.90 3.75
CA THR A 62 -7.79 -4.11 3.51
C THR A 62 -6.87 -5.33 3.41
N SER A 63 -7.47 -6.52 3.38
CA SER A 63 -6.74 -7.76 3.15
C SER A 63 -6.18 -7.80 1.72
N THR A 64 -4.98 -8.34 1.55
CA THR A 64 -4.35 -8.44 0.23
C THR A 64 -5.17 -9.31 -0.71
N ASP A 65 -5.92 -10.29 -0.18
CA ASP A 65 -6.78 -11.17 -0.98
C ASP A 65 -7.96 -10.39 -1.60
N ASP A 66 -8.77 -9.76 -0.74
CA ASP A 66 -9.88 -8.87 -1.11
C ASP A 66 -9.43 -7.73 -2.06
N PHE A 67 -8.28 -7.13 -1.79
CA PHE A 67 -7.74 -6.07 -2.64
C PHE A 67 -7.42 -6.57 -4.05
N ARG A 68 -6.90 -7.79 -4.18
CA ARG A 68 -6.52 -8.36 -5.49
C ARG A 68 -7.72 -8.67 -6.36
N GLU A 69 -8.89 -8.88 -5.78
CA GLU A 69 -10.13 -9.07 -6.52
C GLU A 69 -10.65 -7.76 -7.11
N GLN A 70 -10.29 -6.62 -6.50
CA GLN A 70 -10.71 -5.27 -6.91
C GLN A 70 -9.67 -4.53 -7.75
N LEU A 71 -8.45 -5.06 -7.84
CA LEU A 71 -7.38 -4.49 -8.65
C LEU A 71 -7.46 -4.95 -10.11
N GLY A 72 -7.38 -3.97 -11.01
CA GLY A 72 -7.12 -4.16 -12.43
C GLY A 72 -5.62 -4.22 -12.74
N ASP A 73 -5.21 -3.57 -13.83
CA ASP A 73 -3.83 -3.56 -14.28
C ASP A 73 -2.90 -2.71 -13.40
N GLN A 74 -1.61 -3.07 -13.42
CA GLN A 74 -0.56 -2.23 -12.87
C GLN A 74 -0.31 -1.06 -13.81
N LEU A 75 -0.45 0.17 -13.31
CA LEU A 75 -0.29 1.37 -14.13
C LEU A 75 1.18 1.81 -14.16
N ARG A 76 1.77 2.08 -12.99
CA ARG A 76 3.18 2.50 -12.86
C ARG A 76 3.70 2.37 -11.44
N THR A 77 5.01 2.32 -11.27
CA THR A 77 5.66 2.52 -9.97
C THR A 77 5.50 3.98 -9.54
N PHE A 78 5.21 4.19 -8.25
CA PHE A 78 5.16 5.52 -7.67
C PHE A 78 6.58 5.96 -7.30
N GLU A 79 6.99 7.12 -7.79
CA GLU A 79 8.25 7.77 -7.45
C GLU A 79 7.90 9.12 -6.83
N PRO A 80 8.03 9.27 -5.49
CA PRO A 80 7.70 10.53 -4.84
C PRO A 80 8.64 11.62 -5.35
N LEU A 81 8.07 12.80 -5.65
CA LEU A 81 8.87 13.97 -5.95
C LEU A 81 9.75 14.29 -4.73
N GLU A 82 11.07 14.31 -4.91
CA GLU A 82 11.96 14.79 -3.88
C GLU A 82 11.63 16.25 -3.58
N PRO A 83 11.52 16.66 -2.31
CA PRO A 83 11.36 18.07 -1.99
C PRO A 83 12.58 18.79 -2.55
N GLN A 84 12.37 19.63 -3.56
CA GLN A 84 13.40 20.57 -3.98
C GLN A 84 13.57 21.52 -2.80
N ALA A 85 14.64 21.33 -2.03
CA ALA A 85 15.06 22.32 -1.06
C ALA A 85 15.31 23.60 -1.85
N GLU A 86 14.36 24.53 -1.78
CA GLU A 86 14.59 25.91 -2.20
C GLU A 86 15.77 26.38 -1.36
N THR A 87 16.95 26.38 -1.98
CA THR A 87 18.12 27.02 -1.39
C THR A 87 17.85 28.50 -1.53
N ASP A 88 17.27 29.08 -0.48
CA ASP A 88 17.16 30.52 -0.31
C ASP A 88 18.60 31.06 -0.23
N GLU A 89 19.03 31.78 -1.29
CA GLU A 89 20.31 32.48 -1.40
C GLU A 89 20.31 33.83 -0.66
#